data_AF-A0A0F0G1S7-F1
#
_entry.id   AF-A0A0F0G1S7-F1
#
_cell.length_a   1.000
_cell.length_b   1.000
_cell.length_c   1.000
_cell.angle_alpha   90.00
_cell.angle_beta   90.00
_cell.angle_gamma   90.00
#
_symmetry.space_group_name_H-M   'P 1'
#
loop_
_entity.id
_entity.type
_entity.pdbx_description
1 polymer ?
#
loop_
_entity_poly.entity_id
_entity_poly.type
_entity_poly.pdbx_seq_one_letter_code
_entity_poly.pdbx_strand_id
1 'polypeptide(L)'
;MKNANQNRQSGKRGLGGPTYLLNPNQVASFINQTVDFTLNSGQRVCRVFIHSVSPETNPQNSTYGDFTYLVFQNGKFYMISNNAANISQIGLAGSICM
;
A
#
# COMPACT_ATOMS: atom_id res chain seq x y z
N MET A 1 -14.06 -44.51 21.37
CA MET A 1 -14.84 -43.34 20.93
C MET A 1 -13.95 -42.46 20.08
N LYS A 2 -14.39 -42.16 18.85
CA LYS A 2 -13.71 -41.28 17.89
C LYS A 2 -13.68 -39.85 18.44
N ASN A 3 -12.54 -39.16 18.31
CA ASN A 3 -12.53 -37.70 18.25
C ASN A 3 -11.84 -37.30 16.96
N ALA A 4 -12.66 -36.95 15.97
CA ALA A 4 -12.26 -36.49 14.65
C ALA A 4 -12.56 -34.99 14.57
N ASN A 5 -11.56 -34.21 14.17
CA ASN A 5 -11.61 -33.17 13.12
C ASN A 5 -10.36 -32.30 13.26
N GLN A 6 -9.28 -32.65 12.55
CA GLN A 6 -9.03 -32.33 11.13
C GLN A 6 -8.68 -30.86 10.88
N ASN A 7 -7.44 -30.69 10.44
CA ASN A 7 -6.98 -29.77 9.40
C ASN A 7 -7.19 -28.28 9.59
N ARG A 8 -6.06 -27.59 9.78
CA ARG A 8 -5.38 -26.90 8.67
C ARG A 8 -3.88 -26.76 8.98
N GLN A 9 -3.12 -27.80 8.65
CA GLN A 9 -1.74 -27.57 8.25
C GLN A 9 -1.73 -26.89 6.88
N SER A 10 -0.67 -26.12 6.66
CA SER A 10 -0.18 -25.66 5.37
C SER A 10 -0.83 -24.40 4.80
N GLY A 11 -0.11 -23.31 5.04
CA GLY A 11 -0.08 -22.15 4.18
C GLY A 11 1.29 -21.49 4.31
N LYS A 12 2.35 -22.17 3.82
CA LYS A 12 3.56 -21.49 3.38
C LYS A 12 3.11 -20.36 2.43
N ARG A 13 3.03 -19.11 2.90
CA ARG A 13 3.04 -17.96 1.98
C ARG A 13 4.51 -17.65 1.75
N GLY A 14 4.90 -17.73 0.49
CA GLY A 14 6.26 -17.78 -0.04
C GLY A 14 7.24 -16.84 0.67
N LEU A 15 8.44 -17.32 0.96
CA LEU A 15 9.57 -17.21 0.02
C LEU A 15 9.89 -15.75 -0.25
N GLY A 16 11.04 -15.32 0.29
CA GLY A 16 11.68 -14.05 -0.01
C GLY A 16 11.93 -13.90 -1.50
N GLY A 17 10.93 -13.39 -2.21
CA GLY A 17 11.15 -12.56 -3.37
C GLY A 17 11.63 -11.18 -2.91
N PRO A 18 12.29 -10.40 -3.77
CA PRO A 18 12.60 -9.02 -3.43
C PRO A 18 11.29 -8.37 -3.03
N THR A 19 11.19 -7.90 -1.78
CA THR A 19 10.19 -6.90 -1.41
C THR A 19 10.44 -5.76 -2.40
N TYR A 20 9.55 -5.63 -3.38
CA TYR A 20 9.61 -4.52 -4.33
C TYR A 20 9.23 -3.30 -3.51
N LEU A 21 10.24 -2.73 -2.84
CA LEU A 21 10.11 -1.52 -2.08
C LEU A 21 9.89 -0.43 -3.13
N LEU A 22 8.65 -0.01 -3.33
CA LEU A 22 8.38 1.14 -4.16
C LEU A 22 9.18 2.31 -3.58
N ASN A 23 10.10 2.84 -4.38
CA ASN A 23 10.89 3.99 -4.00
C ASN A 23 9.93 5.17 -3.77
N PRO A 24 10.08 5.96 -2.69
CA PRO A 24 9.27 7.15 -2.46
C PRO A 24 9.14 8.05 -3.70
N ASN A 25 10.19 8.15 -4.53
CA ASN A 25 10.19 8.90 -5.79
C ASN A 25 9.18 8.37 -6.82
N GLN A 26 8.92 7.06 -6.85
CA GLN A 26 7.91 6.47 -7.73
C GLN A 26 6.48 6.81 -7.28
N VAL A 27 6.27 7.00 -5.97
CA VAL A 27 4.98 7.47 -5.45
C VAL A 27 4.85 8.98 -5.62
N ALA A 28 5.96 9.72 -5.48
CA ALA A 28 5.99 11.17 -5.63
C ALA A 28 5.55 11.65 -7.02
N SER A 29 5.78 10.85 -8.08
CA SER A 29 5.28 11.16 -9.43
C SER A 29 3.76 11.19 -9.53
N PHE A 30 3.04 10.66 -8.54
CA PHE A 30 1.57 10.67 -8.47
C PHE A 30 1.02 11.76 -7.55
N ILE A 31 1.86 12.62 -6.97
CA ILE A 31 1.39 13.78 -6.22
C ILE A 31 0.46 14.61 -7.11
N ASN A 32 -0.65 15.07 -6.52
CA ASN A 32 -1.71 15.79 -7.21
C ASN A 32 -2.54 14.98 -8.21
N GLN A 33 -2.42 13.65 -8.20
CA GLN A 33 -3.22 12.75 -9.05
C GLN A 33 -4.13 11.86 -8.21
N THR A 34 -5.23 11.43 -8.81
CA THR A 34 -6.07 10.38 -8.23
C THR A 34 -5.54 9.03 -8.66
N VAL A 35 -5.25 8.16 -7.70
CA VAL A 35 -4.61 6.87 -7.90
C VAL A 35 -5.39 5.74 -7.25
N ASP A 36 -5.06 4.53 -7.70
CA ASP A 36 -5.29 3.30 -6.96
C ASP A 36 -3.93 2.72 -6.55
N PHE A 37 -3.87 2.03 -5.41
CA PHE A 37 -2.69 1.27 -5.02
C PHE A 37 -3.03 0.00 -4.25
N THR A 38 -2.12 -0.97 -4.28
CA THR A 38 -2.20 -2.21 -3.51
C THR A 38 -1.13 -2.22 -2.43
N LEU A 39 -1.54 -2.39 -1.18
CA LEU A 39 -0.61 -2.56 -0.06
C LEU A 39 0.06 -3.95 -0.12
N ASN A 40 1.21 -4.10 0.53
CA ASN A 40 1.90 -5.38 0.68
C ASN A 40 1.05 -6.45 1.37
N SER A 41 0.01 -6.03 2.12
CA SER A 41 -1.01 -6.93 2.69
C SER A 41 -1.96 -7.53 1.65
N GLY A 42 -1.95 -7.03 0.41
CA GLY A 42 -2.90 -7.35 -0.65
C GLY A 42 -4.16 -6.48 -0.65
N GLN A 43 -4.32 -5.60 0.34
CA GLN A 43 -5.45 -4.67 0.37
C GLN A 43 -5.33 -3.63 -0.74
N ARG A 44 -6.40 -3.46 -1.52
CA ARG A 44 -6.53 -2.40 -2.53
C ARG A 44 -7.13 -1.15 -1.91
N VAL A 45 -6.54 -0.01 -2.24
CA VAL A 45 -7.01 1.32 -1.88
C VAL A 45 -7.27 2.07 -3.18
N CYS A 46 -8.50 2.56 -3.35
CA CYS A 46 -8.99 3.02 -4.64
C CYS A 46 -9.38 4.49 -4.59
N ARG A 47 -9.17 5.20 -5.71
CA ARG A 47 -9.60 6.58 -5.93
C ARG A 47 -9.18 7.54 -4.80
N VAL A 48 -7.91 7.47 -4.45
CA VAL A 48 -7.30 8.35 -3.43
C VAL A 48 -6.41 9.38 -4.07
N PHE A 49 -6.25 10.52 -3.42
CA PHE A 49 -5.38 11.59 -3.88
C PHE A 49 -4.11 11.61 -3.03
N ILE A 50 -2.95 11.45 -3.65
CA ILE A 50 -1.68 11.55 -2.93
C ILE A 50 -1.43 13.02 -2.58
N HIS A 51 -1.43 13.33 -1.29
CA HIS A 51 -1.27 14.70 -0.78
C HIS A 51 0.20 15.07 -0.60
N SER A 52 0.98 14.20 0.03
CA SER A 52 2.41 14.40 0.23
C SER A 52 3.16 13.07 0.26
N VAL A 53 4.43 13.10 -0.13
CA VAL A 53 5.39 12.02 0.04
C VAL A 53 6.67 12.67 0.57
N SER A 54 7.28 12.05 1.57
CA SER A 54 8.57 12.46 2.11
C SER A 54 9.63 12.42 1.01
N PRO A 55 10.43 13.48 0.83
CA PRO A 55 11.52 13.49 -0.15
C PRO A 55 12.72 12.66 0.30
N GLU A 56 12.66 12.05 1.50
CA GLU A 56 13.75 11.24 2.03
C GLU A 56 13.98 10.00 1.17
N THR A 57 15.22 9.82 0.72
CA THR A 57 15.63 8.72 -0.17
C THR A 57 16.52 7.69 0.53
N ASN A 58 17.01 7.98 1.73
CA ASN A 58 17.78 7.06 2.55
C ASN A 58 16.85 6.19 3.41
N PRO A 59 16.80 4.86 3.20
CA PRO A 59 15.96 3.94 3.98
C PRO A 59 16.28 3.86 5.47
N GLN A 60 17.44 4.37 5.91
CA GLN A 60 17.83 4.39 7.33
C GLN A 60 17.22 5.57 8.10
N ASN A 61 16.68 6.57 7.41
CA ASN A 61 16.08 7.74 8.04
C ASN A 61 14.62 7.45 8.42
N SER A 62 14.19 8.01 9.55
CA SER A 62 12.87 7.68 10.15
C SER A 62 11.68 8.13 9.32
N THR A 63 11.86 9.09 8.42
CA THR A 63 10.79 9.62 7.55
C THR A 63 10.82 9.01 6.15
N TYR A 64 11.66 8.01 5.92
CA TYR A 64 11.77 7.35 4.62
C TYR A 64 10.42 6.75 4.21
N GLY A 65 9.90 7.19 3.08
CA GLY A 65 8.64 6.72 2.53
C GLY A 65 7.39 7.20 3.26
N ASP A 66 7.49 8.06 4.27
CA ASP A 66 6.29 8.66 4.85
C ASP A 66 5.47 9.35 3.78
N PHE A 67 4.18 9.04 3.69
CA PHE A 67 3.28 9.68 2.74
C PHE A 67 1.89 9.82 3.32
N THR A 68 1.14 10.78 2.80
CA THR A 68 -0.26 10.99 3.16
C THR A 68 -1.13 10.97 1.92
N TYR A 69 -2.32 10.40 2.05
CA TYR A 69 -3.32 10.40 0.99
C TYR A 69 -4.68 10.81 1.54
N LEU A 70 -5.46 11.44 0.68
CA LEU A 70 -6.83 11.84 0.94
C LEU A 70 -7.77 10.82 0.31
N VAL A 71 -8.75 10.38 1.09
CA VAL A 71 -9.82 9.49 0.61
C VAL A 71 -11.18 10.11 0.94
N PHE A 72 -12.10 10.06 -0.03
CA PHE A 72 -13.49 10.49 0.20
C PHE A 72 -14.35 9.27 0.55
N GLN A 73 -14.87 9.23 1.78
CA GLN A 73 -15.72 8.16 2.28
C GLN A 73 -16.87 8.78 3.08
N ASN A 74 -18.07 8.22 2.97
CA ASN A 74 -19.23 8.63 3.77
C ASN A 74 -19.50 10.15 3.77
N GLY A 75 -19.29 10.81 2.62
CA GLY A 75 -19.53 12.26 2.47
C GLY A 75 -18.42 13.16 3.02
N LYS A 76 -17.26 12.61 3.44
CA LYS A 76 -16.16 13.37 4.07
C LYS A 76 -14.81 12.97 3.50
N PHE A 77 -13.86 13.90 3.54
CA PHE A 77 -12.45 13.62 3.26
C PHE A 77 -11.73 13.19 4.53
N TYR A 78 -10.95 12.13 4.42
CA TYR A 78 -10.04 11.65 5.46
C TYR A 78 -8.60 11.74 4.95
N MET A 79 -7.72 12.34 5.72
CA MET A 79 -6.27 12.31 5.49
C MET A 79 -5.68 11.13 6.26
N ILE A 80 -5.01 10.23 5.55
CA ILE A 80 -4.44 9.00 6.13
C ILE A 80 -2.93 9.02 5.90
N SER A 81 -2.17 8.85 6.98
CA SER A 81 -0.73 8.65 6.93
C SER A 81 -0.38 7.18 6.75
N ASN A 82 0.60 6.91 5.90
CA ASN A 82 1.12 5.56 5.64
C ASN A 82 2.58 5.66 5.14
N ASN A 83 3.17 4.53 4.76
CA ASN A 83 4.53 4.46 4.23
C ASN A 83 4.53 3.86 2.81
N ALA A 84 5.21 4.51 1.87
CA ALA A 84 5.32 4.14 0.46
C ALA A 84 5.97 2.76 0.28
N ALA A 85 6.86 2.37 1.20
CA ALA A 85 7.43 1.03 1.24
C ALA A 85 6.39 -0.08 1.47
N ASN A 86 5.20 0.28 2.00
CA ASN A 86 4.09 -0.65 2.17
C ASN A 86 3.25 -0.82 0.90
N ILE A 87 3.57 -0.13 -0.19
CA ILE A 87 2.86 -0.26 -1.46
C ILE A 87 3.61 -1.27 -2.34
N SER A 88 2.85 -2.20 -2.92
CA SER A 88 3.35 -3.20 -3.88
C SER A 88 3.09 -2.80 -5.33
N GLN A 89 2.06 -1.99 -5.59
CA GLN A 89 1.68 -1.49 -6.90
C GLN A 89 0.92 -0.18 -6.76
N ILE A 90 1.18 0.79 -7.63
CA ILE A 90 0.45 2.06 -7.72
C ILE A 90 0.19 2.39 -9.20
N GLY A 91 -0.94 3.04 -9.48
CA GLY A 91 -1.27 3.53 -10.82
C GLY A 91 -2.41 4.54 -10.78
N LEU A 92 -2.73 5.12 -11.94
CA LEU A 92 -3.85 6.04 -12.07
C LEU A 92 -5.17 5.38 -11.65
N ALA A 93 -6.12 6.18 -11.16
CA ALA A 93 -7.43 5.66 -10.79
C ALA A 93 -8.07 4.83 -11.92
N GLY A 94 -8.57 3.64 -11.57
CA GLY A 94 -9.13 2.66 -12.49
C GLY A 94 -8.12 1.66 -13.05
N SER A 95 -6.82 1.80 -12.78
CA SER A 95 -5.80 0.84 -13.26
C SER A 95 -5.68 -0.41 -12.39
N ILE A 96 -6.12 -0.36 -11.13
CA ILE A 96 -6.02 -1.48 -10.17
C ILE A 96 -7.40 -1.86 -9.66
N CYS A 97 -8.24 -0.87 -9.33
CA CYS A 97 -9.59 -1.09 -8.87
C CYS A 97 -10.56 -1.02 -10.06
N MET A 98 -10.62 -2.11 -10.83
CA MET A 98 -11.63 -2.34 -11.87
C MET A 98 -12.92 -2.90 -11.26
#